data_AF-A0A951YIC3-F1
#
_entry.id   AF-A0A951YIC3-F1
#
_cell.length_a   1.000
_cell.length_b   1.000
_cell.length_c   1.000
_cell.angle_alpha   90.00
_cell.angle_beta   90.00
_cell.angle_gamma   90.00
#
_symmetry.space_group_name_H-M   'P 1'
#
loop_
_entity.id
_entity.type
_entity.pdbx_description
1 polymer ?
#
loop_
_entity_poly.entity_id
_entity_poly.type
_entity_poly.pdbx_seq_one_letter_code
_entity_poly.pdbx_strand_id
1 'polypeptide(L)' 'GFVNIPLDIRSPHALAALATIITATPGTFWAAYDTRTNVVTIHVLDLVDDEQWVRTIKGRYERRLLEVFE' A
#
# COMPACT_ATOMS: atom_id res chain seq x y z
N GLY A 1 -5.44 -13.12 3.65
CA GLY A 1 -4.12 -13.04 4.31
C GLY A 1 -3.69 -11.59 4.49
N PHE A 2 -2.76 -11.31 5.40
CA PHE A 2 -2.27 -9.95 5.65
C PHE A 2 -0.83 -9.78 5.17
N VAL A 3 -0.51 -8.62 4.61
CA VAL A 3 0.84 -8.25 4.15
C VAL A 3 1.21 -6.89 4.74
N ASN A 4 2.38 -6.83 5.36
CA ASN A 4 2.96 -5.58 5.88
C ASN A 4 3.94 -5.02 4.85
N ILE A 5 3.76 -3.75 4.49
CA ILE A 5 4.52 -3.10 3.42
C ILE A 5 5.11 -1.80 3.98
N PRO A 6 6.44 -1.69 4.10
CA PRO A 6 7.08 -0.43 4.48
C PRO A 6 6.97 0.57 3.33
N LEU A 7 6.47 1.76 3.64
CA LEU A 7 6.31 2.84 2.68
C LEU A 7 7.47 3.83 2.77
N ASP A 8 7.79 4.47 1.65
CA ASP A 8 8.63 5.65 1.54
C ASP A 8 7.80 6.93 1.52
N ILE A 9 6.53 6.85 1.06
CA ILE A 9 5.57 7.97 1.06
C ILE A 9 5.43 8.56 2.47
N ARG A 10 5.48 9.89 2.54
CA ARG A 10 5.20 10.71 3.73
C ARG A 10 4.05 11.68 3.53
N SER A 11 3.75 12.06 2.29
CA SER A 11 2.66 12.98 1.96
C SER A 11 1.29 12.39 2.37
N PRO A 12 0.50 13.09 3.20
CA PRO A 12 -0.83 12.64 3.58
C PRO A 12 -1.78 12.44 2.39
N HIS A 13 -1.61 13.25 1.33
CA HIS A 13 -2.41 13.14 0.11
C HIS A 13 -2.05 11.87 -0.68
N ALA A 14 -0.75 11.55 -0.77
CA ALA A 14 -0.29 10.32 -1.40
C ALA A 14 -0.76 9.08 -0.62
N LEU A 15 -0.74 9.11 0.72
CA LEU A 15 -1.28 8.03 1.55
C LEU A 15 -2.78 7.84 1.32
N ALA A 16 -3.56 8.91 1.28
CA ALA A 16 -5.00 8.84 1.01
C ALA A 16 -5.30 8.28 -0.40
N ALA A 17 -4.52 8.69 -1.40
CA ALA A 17 -4.62 8.16 -2.76
C ALA A 17 -4.28 6.66 -2.80
N LEU A 18 -3.18 6.25 -2.15
CA LEU A 18 -2.79 4.84 -2.08
C LEU A 18 -3.86 3.99 -1.39
N ALA A 19 -4.43 4.47 -0.28
CA ALA A 19 -5.51 3.80 0.43
C ALA A 19 -6.75 3.62 -0.44
N THR A 20 -7.09 4.63 -1.24
CA THR A 20 -8.19 4.56 -2.21
C THR A 20 -7.92 3.51 -3.29
N ILE A 21 -6.71 3.51 -3.87
CA ILE A 21 -6.32 2.53 -4.90
C ILE A 21 -6.39 1.09 -4.36
N ILE A 22 -5.84 0.84 -3.17
CA ILE A 22 -5.86 -0.48 -2.54
C ILE A 22 -7.29 -0.93 -2.25
N THR A 23 -8.12 -0.04 -1.71
CA THR A 23 -9.51 -0.37 -1.38
C THR A 23 -10.39 -0.55 -2.62
N ALA A 24 -10.07 0.13 -3.73
CA ALA A 24 -10.76 -0.02 -5.00
C ALA A 24 -10.29 -1.25 -5.82
N THR A 25 -9.16 -1.85 -5.46
CA THR A 25 -8.65 -3.05 -6.13
C THR A 25 -9.43 -4.28 -5.61
N PRO A 26 -10.12 -5.04 -6.48
CA PRO A 26 -10.91 -6.18 -6.04
C PRO A 26 -10.07 -7.21 -5.28
N GLY A 27 -10.59 -7.69 -4.15
CA GLY A 27 -9.91 -8.68 -3.33
C GLY A 27 -8.85 -8.10 -2.39
N THR A 28 -8.70 -6.77 -2.29
CA THR A 28 -7.81 -6.11 -1.32
C THR A 28 -8.50 -5.08 -0.45
N PHE A 29 -7.96 -4.83 0.75
CA PHE A 29 -8.46 -3.82 1.68
C PHE A 29 -7.31 -3.23 2.52
N TRP A 30 -7.35 -1.91 2.76
CA TRP A 30 -6.41 -1.21 3.65
C TRP A 30 -6.78 -1.46 5.11
N ALA A 31 -6.05 -2.35 5.79
CA ALA A 31 -6.41 -2.78 7.13
C ALA A 31 -5.91 -1.82 8.22
N ALA A 32 -4.66 -1.36 8.12
CA ALA A 32 -4.07 -0.47 9.10
C ALA A 32 -2.89 0.30 8.51
N TYR A 33 -2.53 1.41 9.17
CA TYR A 33 -1.32 2.16 8.89
C TYR A 33 -0.67 2.61 10.20
N ASP A 34 0.58 2.20 10.41
CA ASP A 34 1.38 2.63 11.56
C ASP A 34 2.27 3.81 11.16
N THR A 35 1.93 4.99 11.69
CA THR A 35 2.64 6.24 11.42
C THR A 35 4.04 6.29 12.02
N ARG A 36 4.34 5.49 13.06
CA ARG A 36 5.67 5.45 13.67
C ARG A 36 6.65 4.64 12.84
N THR A 37 6.20 3.51 12.32
CA THR A 37 7.04 2.60 11.52
C THR A 37 6.94 2.85 10.02
N ASN A 38 5.99 3.69 9.57
CA ASN A 38 5.66 3.93 8.17
C ASN A 38 5.26 2.66 7.41
N VAL A 39 4.56 1.75 8.10
CA VAL A 39 4.14 0.46 7.55
C VAL A 39 2.64 0.45 7.33
N VAL A 40 2.21 0.08 6.12
CA VAL A 40 0.81 -0.25 5.82
C VAL A 40 0.59 -1.75 5.93
N THR A 41 -0.51 -2.14 6.56
CA THR A 41 -1.01 -3.52 6.55
C THR A 41 -2.19 -3.60 5.60
N ILE A 42 -2.08 -4.45 4.58
CA ILE A 42 -3.19 -4.74 3.66
C ILE A 42 -3.72 -6.15 3.91
N HIS A 43 -5.02 -6.33 3.72
CA HIS A 43 -5.63 -7.64 3.59
C HIS A 43 -5.81 -8.00 2.11
N VAL A 44 -5.51 -9.24 1.76
CA VAL A 44 -5.71 -9.83 0.42
C VAL A 44 -6.58 -11.08 0.58
N LEU A 45 -7.68 -11.18 -0.16
CA LEU A 45 -8.66 -12.26 -0.04
C LEU A 45 -8.05 -13.65 -0.32
N ASP A 46 -7.28 -13.77 -1.40
CA ASP A 46 -6.58 -15.00 -1.79
C ASP A 46 -5.06 -14.75 -1.88
N LEU A 47 -4.40 -14.80 -0.73
CA LEU A 47 -2.98 -14.49 -0.62
C LEU A 47 -2.13 -15.72 -0.94
N VAL A 48 -1.53 -15.73 -2.13
CA VAL A 48 -0.64 -16.81 -2.61
C VAL A 48 0.84 -16.45 -2.44
N ASP A 49 1.23 -15.22 -2.82
CA ASP A 49 2.60 -14.69 -2.71
C ASP A 49 2.53 -13.27 -2.10
N ASP A 50 3.09 -13.11 -0.90
CA ASP A 50 3.14 -11.84 -0.18
C ASP A 50 4.13 -10.86 -0.83
N GLU A 51 5.29 -11.33 -1.30
CA GLU A 51 6.26 -10.50 -1.98
C GLU A 51 5.72 -9.92 -3.30
N GLN A 52 4.84 -10.64 -3.99
CA GLN A 52 4.17 -10.10 -5.19
C GLN A 52 3.41 -8.82 -4.87
N TRP A 53 2.71 -8.77 -3.73
CA TRP A 53 1.98 -7.59 -3.29
C TRP A 53 2.92 -6.46 -2.86
N VAL A 54 4.00 -6.78 -2.14
CA VAL A 54 5.05 -5.80 -1.82
C VAL A 54 5.60 -5.16 -3.10
N ARG A 55 6.02 -5.97 -4.09
CA ARG A 55 6.53 -5.48 -5.38
C ARG A 55 5.51 -4.63 -6.13
N THR A 56 4.24 -5.04 -6.11
CA THR A 56 3.16 -4.31 -6.79
C THR A 56 2.92 -2.95 -6.12
N ILE A 57 2.78 -2.91 -4.80
CA ILE A 57 2.55 -1.66 -4.07
C ILE A 57 3.74 -0.72 -4.25
N LYS A 58 4.97 -1.17 -3.97
CA LYS A 58 6.19 -0.35 -4.08
C LYS A 58 6.46 0.10 -5.52
N GLY A 59 6.49 -0.84 -6.45
CA GLY A 59 6.92 -0.57 -7.82
C GLY A 59 5.86 0.09 -8.70
N ARG A 60 4.59 -0.29 -8.54
CA ARG A 60 3.50 0.23 -9.38
C ARG A 60 2.87 1.49 -8.78
N TYR A 61 2.43 1.43 -7.53
CA TYR A 61 1.59 2.50 -7.00
C TYR A 61 2.41 3.55 -6.27
N GLU A 62 3.22 3.12 -5.31
CA GLU A 62 3.99 4.02 -4.46
C GLU A 62 4.95 4.89 -5.26
N ARG A 63 5.75 4.30 -6.17
CA ARG A 63 6.66 5.05 -7.04
C ARG A 63 5.99 6.20 -7.80
N ARG A 64 4.79 5.95 -8.35
CA ARG A 64 4.04 6.97 -9.10
C ARG A 64 3.46 8.05 -8.19
N LEU A 65 3.06 7.67 -6.98
CA LEU A 65 2.54 8.62 -6.01
C LEU A 65 3.65 9.50 -5.43
N LEU A 66 4.86 8.96 -5.25
CA LEU A 66 6.05 9.77 -4.95
C LEU A 66 6.23 10.81 -6.05
N GLU A 67 6.38 10.43 -7.31
CA GLU A 67 6.56 11.38 -8.44
C GLU A 67 5.51 12.51 -8.55
N VAL A 68 4.28 12.29 -8.06
CA VAL A 68 3.18 13.27 -8.13
C VAL A 68 3.12 14.17 -6.90
N PHE A 69 3.47 13.66 -5.73
CA PHE A 69 3.25 14.34 -4.45
C PHE A 69 4.54 14.68 -3.68
N GLU A 70 5.71 14.21 -4.14
CA GLU A 70 7.04 14.35 -3.53
C GLU A 70 8.15 14.52 -4.57
#